data_AF-A0A0J9S283-F1
#
_entry.id   AF-A0A0J9S283-F1
#
_cell.length_a   1.000
_cell.length_b   1.000
_cell.length_c   1.000
_cell.angle_alpha   90.00
_cell.angle_beta   90.00
_cell.angle_gamma   90.00
#
_symmetry.space_group_name_H-M   'P 1'
#
loop_
_entity.id
_entity.type
_entity.pdbx_description
1 polymer ?
#
loop_
_entity_poly.entity_id
_entity_poly.type
_entity_poly.pdbx_seq_one_letter_code
_entity_poly.pdbx_strand_id
1 'polypeptide(L)'
;MDKDMMKHKNFCMKLLRNLGHYTSTPFYFNPTLDDCNVLNYWIYNSVKKDNVPDEIIDKCFEDYVTNMGKFDKKPNCYYHSYYNMYKEPLKAIILHIFYSNMDIVKNIIDKENDSTDSSLQRYICECVNLYHEMNRNYCLPSSQKDEKSNNICSILNSLKNHMNFIFSTIKIRIIRYLL
;
A
#
# COMPACT_ATOMS: atom_id res chain seq x y z
N MET A 1 -16.20 17.62 27.85
CA MET A 1 -15.23 17.17 26.84
C MET A 1 -16.01 16.93 25.56
N ASP A 2 -15.67 17.61 24.46
CA ASP A 2 -16.42 17.53 23.21
C ASP A 2 -16.44 16.09 22.64
N LYS A 3 -17.59 15.66 22.13
CA LYS A 3 -17.84 14.30 21.62
C LYS A 3 -16.92 13.99 20.44
N ASP A 4 -16.62 14.97 19.61
CA ASP A 4 -15.75 14.78 18.44
C ASP A 4 -14.27 14.70 18.83
N MET A 5 -13.84 15.46 19.84
CA MET A 5 -12.50 15.31 20.42
C MET A 5 -12.28 13.91 21.01
N MET A 6 -13.29 13.33 21.66
CA MET A 6 -13.18 11.96 22.18
C MET A 6 -13.09 10.91 21.06
N LYS A 7 -13.82 11.08 19.96
CA LYS A 7 -13.69 10.22 18.77
C LYS A 7 -12.29 10.31 18.16
N HIS A 8 -11.77 11.52 17.94
CA HIS A 8 -10.44 11.74 17.39
C HIS A 8 -9.36 11.12 18.27
N LYS A 9 -9.44 11.33 19.59
CA LYS A 9 -8.54 10.66 20.56
C LYS A 9 -8.61 9.14 20.44
N ASN A 10 -9.82 8.57 20.38
CA ASN A 10 -9.98 7.12 20.27
C ASN A 10 -9.44 6.56 18.95
N PHE A 11 -9.63 7.28 17.84
CA PHE A 11 -9.02 6.92 16.55
C PHE A 11 -7.49 6.94 16.65
N CYS A 12 -6.93 8.03 17.18
CA CYS A 12 -5.49 8.18 17.34
C CYS A 12 -4.89 7.07 18.20
N MET A 13 -5.51 6.75 19.33
CA MET A 13 -5.06 5.66 20.21
C MET A 13 -5.09 4.30 19.51
N LYS A 14 -6.07 4.04 18.63
CA LYS A 14 -6.09 2.80 17.83
C LYS A 14 -4.96 2.79 16.81
N LEU A 15 -4.74 3.88 16.10
CA LEU A 15 -3.66 4.04 15.13
C LEU A 15 -2.29 3.84 15.80
N LEU A 16 -2.03 4.54 16.91
CA LEU A 16 -0.78 4.46 17.66
C LEU A 16 -0.52 3.05 18.23
N ARG A 17 -1.56 2.29 18.60
CA ARG A 17 -1.43 0.87 18.98
C ARG A 17 -1.01 -0.01 17.80
N ASN A 18 -1.54 0.22 16.61
CA ASN A 18 -1.10 -0.47 15.39
C ASN A 18 0.32 -0.04 14.98
N LEU A 19 0.77 1.14 15.40
CA LEU A 19 2.14 1.63 15.26
C LEU A 19 3.05 1.26 16.45
N GLY A 20 2.57 0.40 17.37
CA GLY A 20 3.34 -0.09 18.53
C GLY A 20 3.85 0.98 19.50
N HIS A 21 3.23 2.15 19.52
CA HIS A 21 3.65 3.31 20.30
C HIS A 21 3.64 3.10 21.83
N TYR A 22 2.86 2.15 22.34
CA TYR A 22 2.57 2.03 23.78
C TYR A 22 2.98 0.69 24.41
N THR A 23 3.83 -0.11 23.75
CA THR A 23 4.37 -1.31 24.39
C THR A 23 5.51 -0.91 25.33
N SER A 24 5.40 -1.27 26.61
CA SER A 24 6.41 -1.01 27.66
C SER A 24 7.77 -1.66 27.39
N THR A 25 7.86 -2.49 26.36
CA THR A 25 9.11 -3.07 25.84
C THR A 25 9.56 -2.31 24.59
N PRO A 26 10.69 -1.57 24.64
CA PRO A 26 11.21 -0.78 23.52
C PRO A 26 11.75 -1.62 22.34
N PHE A 27 11.66 -2.95 22.40
CA PHE A 27 12.44 -3.84 21.53
C PHE A 27 11.74 -4.30 20.24
N TYR A 28 10.42 -4.21 20.09
CA TYR A 28 9.76 -5.03 19.07
C TYR A 28 8.96 -4.33 17.97
N PHE A 29 8.60 -3.05 18.08
CA PHE A 29 7.81 -2.44 17.02
C PHE A 29 8.65 -1.64 16.02
N ASN A 30 9.07 -2.34 14.97
CA ASN A 30 9.73 -1.79 13.79
C ASN A 30 8.90 -2.22 12.57
N PRO A 31 7.79 -1.53 12.25
CA PRO A 31 6.85 -1.99 11.24
C PRO A 31 7.58 -2.13 9.91
N THR A 32 7.34 -3.22 9.21
CA THR A 32 7.84 -3.40 7.84
C THR A 32 7.08 -2.49 6.88
N LEU A 33 7.59 -2.33 5.66
CA LEU A 33 6.85 -1.60 4.62
C LEU A 33 5.47 -2.24 4.35
N ASP A 34 5.36 -3.56 4.44
CA ASP A 34 4.10 -4.29 4.31
C ASP A 34 3.11 -3.92 5.42
N ASP A 35 3.58 -3.86 6.67
CA ASP A 35 2.76 -3.43 7.81
C ASP A 35 2.24 -2.01 7.59
N CYS A 36 3.08 -1.10 7.08
CA CYS A 36 2.68 0.27 6.76
C CYS A 36 1.60 0.32 5.67
N ASN A 37 1.70 -0.52 4.63
CA ASN A 37 0.71 -0.58 3.56
C ASN A 37 -0.64 -1.11 4.04
N VAL A 38 -0.64 -2.16 4.87
CA VAL A 38 -1.85 -2.69 5.52
C VAL A 38 -2.48 -1.63 6.42
N LEU A 39 -1.64 -0.91 7.20
CA LEU A 39 -2.11 0.19 8.05
C LEU A 39 -2.73 1.32 7.21
N ASN A 40 -2.11 1.71 6.10
CA ASN A 40 -2.64 2.74 5.19
C ASN A 40 -3.99 2.33 4.59
N TYR A 41 -4.16 1.05 4.23
CA TYR A 41 -5.46 0.51 3.80
C TYR A 41 -6.52 0.61 4.91
N TRP A 42 -6.15 0.27 6.15
CA TRP A 42 -7.03 0.42 7.30
C TRP A 42 -7.39 1.89 7.58
N ILE A 43 -6.41 2.80 7.54
CA ILE A 43 -6.62 4.24 7.70
C ILE A 43 -7.61 4.74 6.66
N TYR A 44 -7.38 4.46 5.37
CA TYR A 44 -8.26 4.90 4.29
C TYR A 44 -9.72 4.46 4.49
N ASN A 45 -9.93 3.20 4.84
CA ASN A 45 -11.28 2.66 5.08
C ASN A 45 -11.92 3.22 6.35
N SER A 46 -11.13 3.42 7.40
CA SER A 46 -11.60 3.97 8.67
C SER A 46 -11.98 5.45 8.54
N VAL A 47 -11.15 6.24 7.85
CA VAL A 47 -11.42 7.65 7.55
C VAL A 47 -12.70 7.81 6.75
N LYS A 48 -12.88 7.02 5.69
CA LYS A 48 -14.10 7.06 4.86
C LYS A 48 -15.37 6.74 5.67
N LYS A 49 -15.26 5.82 6.63
CA LYS A 49 -16.39 5.41 7.47
C LYS A 49 -16.71 6.44 8.55
N ASP A 50 -15.68 6.97 9.19
CA ASP A 50 -15.81 7.76 10.43
C ASP A 50 -15.64 9.27 10.19
N ASN A 51 -15.41 9.72 8.94
CA ASN A 51 -15.14 11.10 8.53
C ASN A 51 -14.05 11.79 9.36
N VAL A 52 -12.98 11.05 9.67
CA VAL A 52 -11.85 11.58 10.44
C VAL A 52 -11.04 12.53 9.56
N PRO A 53 -10.81 13.79 9.97
CA PRO A 53 -9.99 14.72 9.18
C PRO A 53 -8.54 14.26 9.07
N ASP A 54 -7.92 14.48 7.89
CA ASP A 54 -6.50 14.14 7.66
C ASP A 54 -5.57 14.79 8.70
N GLU A 55 -5.87 16.01 9.15
CA GLU A 55 -5.10 16.72 10.19
C GLU A 55 -5.00 15.93 11.51
N ILE A 56 -6.03 15.16 11.86
CA ILE A 56 -5.99 14.31 13.06
C ILE A 56 -5.02 13.15 12.85
N ILE A 57 -4.98 12.57 11.65
CA ILE A 57 -4.10 11.46 11.30
C ILE A 57 -2.65 11.95 11.27
N ASP A 58 -2.41 13.12 10.65
CA ASP A 58 -1.10 13.76 10.61
C ASP A 58 -0.55 13.96 12.02
N LYS A 59 -1.34 14.51 12.95
CA LYS A 59 -0.93 14.68 14.36
C LYS A 59 -0.62 13.35 15.06
N CYS A 60 -1.33 12.28 14.74
CA CYS A 60 -1.02 10.95 15.29
C CYS A 60 0.31 10.41 14.77
N PHE A 61 0.61 10.60 13.48
CA PHE A 61 1.89 10.21 12.92
C PHE A 61 3.04 11.10 13.41
N GLU A 62 2.80 12.38 13.65
CA GLU A 62 3.77 13.30 14.26
C GLU A 62 4.17 12.86 15.67
N ASP A 63 3.19 12.48 16.51
CA ASP A 63 3.45 11.92 17.86
C ASP A 63 4.27 10.62 17.75
N TYR A 64 3.91 9.72 16.82
CA TYR A 64 4.69 8.51 16.55
C TYR A 64 6.13 8.81 16.14
N VAL A 65 6.35 9.69 15.16
CA VAL A 65 7.68 10.05 14.66
C VAL A 65 8.51 10.70 15.75
N THR A 66 7.92 11.61 16.53
CA THR A 66 8.59 12.29 17.64
C THR A 66 9.00 11.31 18.73
N ASN A 67 8.13 10.36 19.10
CA ASN A 67 8.46 9.37 20.11
C ASN A 67 9.50 8.36 19.61
N MET A 68 9.48 7.95 18.34
CA MET A 68 10.55 7.14 17.75
C MET A 68 11.91 7.86 17.81
N GLY A 69 11.92 9.18 17.54
CA GLY A 69 13.12 10.01 17.64
C GLY A 69 13.71 10.08 19.06
N LYS A 70 12.88 10.04 20.12
CA LYS A 70 13.36 9.99 21.51
C LYS A 70 14.12 8.70 21.85
N PHE A 71 13.93 7.65 21.06
CA PHE A 71 14.63 6.37 21.20
C PHE A 71 15.74 6.18 20.16
N ASP A 72 16.15 7.26 19.47
CA ASP A 72 17.13 7.23 18.37
C ASP A 72 16.76 6.24 17.24
N LYS A 73 15.45 5.99 17.04
CA LYS A 73 14.94 5.11 15.99
C LYS A 73 14.35 5.91 14.84
N LYS A 74 14.67 5.49 13.62
CA LYS A 74 14.01 6.02 12.42
C LYS A 74 12.61 5.38 12.30
N PRO A 75 11.54 6.17 12.07
CA PRO A 75 10.24 5.61 11.75
C PRO A 75 10.29 4.92 10.38
N ASN A 76 9.64 3.75 10.28
CA ASN A 76 9.48 3.05 8.99
C ASN A 76 8.16 3.40 8.31
N CYS A 77 7.11 3.71 9.08
CA CYS A 77 5.85 4.17 8.53
C CYS A 77 5.78 5.68 8.56
N TYR A 78 5.45 6.28 7.42
CA TYR A 78 5.09 7.67 7.31
C TYR A 78 3.69 7.73 6.73
N TYR A 79 2.89 8.64 7.25
CA TYR A 79 1.60 8.93 6.66
C TYR A 79 1.74 10.00 5.60
N HIS A 80 1.06 9.73 4.51
CA HIS A 80 0.73 10.72 3.51
C HIS A 80 -0.74 10.49 3.17
N SER A 81 -1.50 11.57 3.04
CA SER A 81 -2.90 11.45 2.66
C SER A 81 -2.99 10.92 1.23
N TYR A 82 -3.46 9.67 1.10
CA TYR A 82 -3.72 9.06 -0.19
C TYR A 82 -4.78 9.84 -0.98
N TYR A 83 -5.74 10.49 -0.29
CA TYR A 83 -6.72 11.38 -0.92
C TYR A 83 -6.05 12.59 -1.57
N ASN A 84 -5.05 13.16 -0.89
CA ASN A 84 -4.31 14.32 -1.41
C ASN A 84 -3.35 13.92 -2.51
N MET A 85 -2.70 12.76 -2.41
CA MET A 85 -1.65 12.36 -3.36
C MET A 85 -2.15 11.69 -4.64
N TYR A 86 -3.32 11.05 -4.63
CA TYR A 86 -3.77 10.21 -5.74
C TYR A 86 -5.20 10.54 -6.17
N LYS A 87 -5.45 10.49 -7.49
CA LYS A 87 -6.81 10.61 -8.03
C LYS A 87 -7.69 9.43 -7.66
N GLU A 88 -7.09 8.24 -7.58
CA GLU A 88 -7.76 7.00 -7.15
C GLU A 88 -7.01 6.38 -5.96
N PRO A 89 -7.21 6.93 -4.75
CA PRO A 89 -6.50 6.54 -3.53
C PRO A 89 -6.49 5.03 -3.26
N LEU A 90 -7.66 4.39 -3.30
CA LEU A 90 -7.79 2.96 -3.00
C LEU A 90 -7.02 2.09 -4.00
N LYS A 91 -7.08 2.43 -5.29
CA LYS A 91 -6.34 1.73 -6.34
C LYS A 91 -4.83 1.89 -6.16
N ALA A 92 -4.36 3.08 -5.76
CA ALA A 92 -2.96 3.31 -5.44
C ALA A 92 -2.50 2.47 -4.22
N ILE A 93 -3.31 2.37 -3.17
CA ILE A 93 -3.02 1.50 -2.00
C ILE A 93 -2.88 0.04 -2.44
N ILE A 94 -3.81 -0.47 -3.25
CA ILE A 94 -3.76 -1.86 -3.75
C ILE A 94 -2.47 -2.10 -4.56
N LEU A 95 -2.07 -1.16 -5.42
CA LEU A 95 -0.83 -1.27 -6.19
C LEU A 95 0.42 -1.25 -5.31
N HIS A 96 0.45 -0.45 -4.24
CA HIS A 96 1.56 -0.46 -3.28
C HIS A 96 1.64 -1.76 -2.50
N ILE A 97 0.51 -2.29 -2.03
CA ILE A 97 0.45 -3.62 -1.40
C ILE A 97 0.99 -4.67 -2.37
N PHE A 98 0.54 -4.63 -3.62
CA PHE A 98 1.01 -5.57 -4.64
C PHE A 98 2.52 -5.45 -4.88
N TYR A 99 3.04 -4.22 -4.98
CA TYR A 99 4.47 -3.94 -5.13
C TYR A 99 5.29 -4.51 -3.97
N SER A 100 4.89 -4.28 -2.73
CA SER A 100 5.65 -4.76 -1.57
C SER A 100 5.62 -6.29 -1.44
N ASN A 101 4.57 -6.95 -1.96
CA ASN A 101 4.46 -8.40 -2.01
C ASN A 101 5.03 -9.03 -3.29
N MET A 102 5.68 -8.25 -4.17
CA MET A 102 6.08 -8.74 -5.50
C MET A 102 7.07 -9.90 -5.46
N ASP A 103 8.00 -9.93 -4.50
CA ASP A 103 8.99 -11.01 -4.45
C ASP A 103 8.33 -12.33 -4.04
N ILE A 104 7.33 -12.28 -3.17
CA ILE A 104 6.48 -13.43 -2.83
C ILE A 104 5.72 -13.88 -4.08
N VAL A 105 5.09 -12.95 -4.80
CA VAL A 105 4.36 -13.23 -6.05
C VAL A 105 5.26 -13.90 -7.09
N LYS A 106 6.47 -13.37 -7.31
CA LYS A 106 7.45 -13.96 -8.24
C LYS A 106 7.84 -15.36 -7.82
N ASN A 107 8.19 -15.57 -6.56
CA ASN A 107 8.57 -16.89 -6.04
C ASN A 107 7.46 -17.93 -6.22
N ILE A 108 6.19 -17.52 -6.08
CA ILE A 108 5.04 -18.41 -6.30
C ILE A 108 4.83 -18.68 -7.79
N ILE A 109 5.00 -17.66 -8.64
CA ILE A 109 4.96 -17.81 -10.10
C ILE A 109 6.14 -18.63 -10.62
N ASP A 110 7.29 -18.67 -9.95
CA ASP A 110 8.46 -19.44 -10.40
C ASP A 110 8.42 -20.90 -9.97
N LYS A 111 7.91 -21.19 -8.77
CA LYS A 111 7.79 -22.57 -8.29
C LYS A 111 6.80 -23.31 -9.22
N GLU A 112 7.33 -24.25 -10.00
CA GLU A 112 6.64 -25.10 -10.98
C GLU A 112 5.65 -26.09 -10.33
N ASN A 113 4.68 -25.61 -9.54
CA ASN A 113 3.59 -26.46 -9.07
C ASN A 113 2.28 -26.06 -9.75
N ASP A 114 1.68 -27.02 -10.46
CA ASP A 114 0.32 -26.99 -11.03
C ASP A 114 -0.76 -26.62 -10.00
N SER A 115 -0.44 -26.62 -8.71
CA SER A 115 -1.34 -26.31 -7.60
C SER A 115 -1.25 -24.86 -7.12
N THR A 116 -0.98 -23.89 -7.99
CA THR A 116 -1.08 -22.49 -7.57
C THR A 116 -2.54 -22.22 -7.18
N ASP A 117 -2.78 -21.79 -5.95
CA ASP A 117 -4.15 -21.52 -5.46
C ASP A 117 -4.88 -20.58 -6.42
N SER A 118 -6.04 -21.03 -6.93
CA SER A 118 -6.91 -20.26 -7.82
C SER A 118 -7.23 -18.86 -7.27
N SER A 119 -7.30 -18.71 -5.94
CA SER A 119 -7.52 -17.44 -5.27
C SER A 119 -6.35 -16.48 -5.45
N LEU A 120 -5.12 -16.99 -5.36
CA LEU A 120 -3.91 -16.21 -5.56
C LEU A 120 -3.73 -15.84 -7.03
N GLN A 121 -3.98 -16.76 -7.95
CA GLN A 121 -3.96 -16.46 -9.38
C GLN A 121 -4.96 -15.35 -9.72
N ARG A 122 -6.18 -15.43 -9.17
CA ARG A 122 -7.19 -14.38 -9.33
C ARG A 122 -6.69 -13.04 -8.80
N TYR A 123 -6.12 -13.01 -7.59
CA TYR A 123 -5.55 -11.79 -7.01
C TYR A 123 -4.46 -11.17 -7.89
N ILE A 124 -3.54 -11.98 -8.41
CA ILE A 124 -2.47 -11.52 -9.32
C ILE A 124 -3.10 -10.94 -10.61
N CYS A 125 -4.08 -11.63 -11.19
CA CYS A 125 -4.78 -11.16 -12.39
C CYS A 125 -5.51 -9.83 -12.15
N GLU A 126 -6.19 -9.66 -11.01
CA GLU A 126 -6.85 -8.41 -10.64
C GLU A 126 -5.83 -7.27 -10.51
N CYS A 127 -4.68 -7.51 -9.87
CA CYS A 127 -3.63 -6.50 -9.75
C CYS A 127 -2.98 -6.14 -11.10
N VAL A 128 -2.81 -7.12 -11.98
CA VAL A 128 -2.30 -6.91 -13.36
C VAL A 128 -3.30 -6.09 -14.19
N ASN A 129 -4.59 -6.40 -14.10
CA ASN A 129 -5.63 -5.63 -14.78
C ASN A 129 -5.67 -4.18 -14.26
N LEU A 130 -5.59 -4.01 -12.94
CA LEU A 130 -5.52 -2.71 -12.29
C LEU A 130 -4.31 -1.90 -12.76
N TYR A 131 -3.13 -2.53 -12.85
CA TYR A 131 -1.92 -1.90 -13.38
C TYR A 131 -2.16 -1.32 -14.79
N HIS A 132 -2.75 -2.10 -15.68
CA HIS A 132 -3.02 -1.66 -17.05
C HIS A 132 -4.09 -0.58 -17.14
N GLU A 133 -5.15 -0.69 -16.33
CA GLU A 133 -6.18 0.34 -16.23
C GLU A 133 -5.58 1.68 -15.80
N MET A 134 -4.84 1.68 -14.69
CA MET A 134 -4.21 2.89 -14.14
C MET A 134 -3.18 3.47 -15.12
N ASN A 135 -2.41 2.63 -15.82
CA ASN A 135 -1.46 3.09 -16.82
C ASN A 135 -2.16 3.79 -18.01
N ARG A 136 -3.27 3.22 -18.49
CA ARG A 136 -4.07 3.81 -19.58
C ARG A 136 -4.69 5.14 -19.16
N ASN A 137 -5.23 5.22 -17.96
CA ASN A 137 -5.97 6.40 -17.51
C ASN A 137 -5.05 7.58 -17.16
N TYR A 138 -3.84 7.32 -16.62
CA TYR A 138 -3.00 8.36 -16.02
C TYR A 138 -1.63 8.53 -16.67
N CYS A 139 -1.12 7.52 -17.38
CA CYS A 139 0.29 7.50 -17.80
C CYS A 139 0.54 7.58 -19.30
N LEU A 140 -0.52 7.59 -20.11
CA LEU A 140 -0.39 7.85 -21.54
C LEU A 140 0.16 9.26 -21.80
N PRO A 141 0.97 9.43 -22.87
CA PRO A 141 1.49 10.73 -23.27
C PRO A 141 0.35 11.59 -23.85
N SER A 142 -0.40 12.22 -22.96
CA SER A 142 -1.26 13.36 -23.28
C SER A 142 -0.87 14.53 -22.37
N SER A 143 -1.29 15.74 -22.75
CA SER A 143 -0.90 17.05 -22.18
C SER A 143 -0.78 17.08 -20.65
N GLN A 144 0.19 17.86 -20.15
CA GLN A 144 0.53 18.16 -18.73
C GLN A 144 -0.16 17.26 -17.71
N LYS A 145 0.52 16.17 -17.33
CA LYS A 145 0.10 15.34 -16.20
C LYS A 145 0.17 16.17 -14.92
N ASP A 146 -0.96 16.29 -14.23
CA ASP A 146 -0.98 16.83 -12.87
C ASP A 146 -0.18 15.96 -11.89
N GLU A 147 0.16 16.53 -10.74
CA GLU A 147 0.96 15.88 -9.71
C GLU A 147 0.39 14.52 -9.28
N LYS A 148 -0.93 14.41 -9.10
CA LYS A 148 -1.56 13.15 -8.70
C LYS A 148 -1.41 12.06 -9.76
N SER A 149 -1.50 12.44 -11.04
CA SER A 149 -1.29 11.53 -12.17
C SER A 149 0.18 11.11 -12.25
N ASN A 150 1.13 12.04 -12.00
CA ASN A 150 2.55 11.72 -11.89
C ASN A 150 2.85 10.74 -10.76
N ASN A 151 2.21 10.92 -9.59
CA ASN A 151 2.33 10.00 -8.46
C ASN A 151 1.87 8.58 -8.83
N ILE A 152 0.75 8.44 -9.54
CA ILE A 152 0.29 7.14 -10.05
C ILE A 152 1.33 6.53 -10.99
N CYS A 153 1.83 7.30 -11.96
CA CYS A 153 2.83 6.79 -12.90
C CYS A 153 4.14 6.39 -12.22
N SER A 154 4.53 7.06 -11.15
CA SER A 154 5.69 6.67 -10.35
C SER A 154 5.52 5.26 -9.77
N ILE A 155 4.35 4.94 -9.21
CA ILE A 155 4.06 3.59 -8.69
C ILE A 155 4.14 2.56 -9.81
N LEU A 156 3.49 2.83 -10.94
CA LEU A 156 3.45 1.90 -12.07
C LEU A 156 4.84 1.71 -12.70
N ASN A 157 5.70 2.72 -12.67
CA ASN A 157 7.07 2.60 -13.14
C ASN A 157 7.89 1.66 -12.23
N SER A 158 7.73 1.74 -10.91
CA SER A 158 8.36 0.80 -9.96
C SER A 158 7.90 -0.64 -10.17
N LEU A 159 6.64 -0.85 -10.57
CA LEU A 159 6.08 -2.16 -10.87
C LEU A 159 6.49 -2.72 -12.25
N LYS A 160 6.97 -1.88 -13.18
CA LYS A 160 7.13 -2.23 -14.60
C LYS A 160 7.97 -3.49 -14.83
N ASN A 161 9.11 -3.60 -14.16
CA ASN A 161 10.01 -4.75 -14.33
C ASN A 161 9.38 -6.04 -13.79
N HIS A 162 8.65 -5.95 -12.68
CA HIS A 162 7.93 -7.08 -12.11
C HIS A 162 6.79 -7.53 -13.02
N MET A 163 6.05 -6.58 -13.61
CA MET A 163 4.98 -6.90 -14.58
C MET A 163 5.54 -7.59 -15.83
N ASN A 164 6.64 -7.09 -16.38
CA ASN A 164 7.29 -7.73 -17.53
C ASN A 164 7.64 -9.19 -17.25
N PHE A 165 8.18 -9.47 -16.06
CA PHE A 165 8.49 -10.81 -15.60
C PHE A 165 7.24 -11.69 -15.50
N ILE A 166 6.19 -11.21 -14.85
CA ILE A 166 4.92 -11.93 -14.73
C ILE A 166 4.38 -12.29 -16.13
N PHE A 167 4.39 -11.35 -17.07
CA PHE A 167 3.93 -11.60 -18.44
C PHE A 167 4.78 -12.62 -19.19
N SER A 168 6.12 -12.55 -19.09
CA SER A 168 6.99 -13.51 -19.75
C SER A 168 6.76 -14.93 -19.22
N THR A 169 6.68 -15.08 -17.89
CA THR A 169 6.55 -16.41 -17.27
C THR A 169 5.19 -17.04 -17.52
N ILE A 170 4.10 -16.26 -17.44
CA ILE A 170 2.75 -16.75 -17.78
C ILE A 170 2.65 -17.16 -19.25
N LYS A 171 3.21 -16.36 -20.18
CA LYS A 171 3.22 -16.70 -21.61
C LYS A 171 3.95 -18.01 -21.89
N ILE A 172 5.12 -18.23 -21.29
CA ILE A 172 5.89 -19.47 -21.44
C ILE A 172 5.08 -20.68 -20.94
N ARG A 173 4.37 -20.52 -19.82
CA ARG A 173 3.53 -21.59 -19.25
C ARG A 173 2.37 -21.97 -20.16
N ILE A 174 1.63 -20.99 -20.71
CA ILE A 174 0.54 -21.28 -21.66
C ILE A 174 1.06 -22.06 -22.88
N ILE A 175 2.24 -21.71 -23.40
CA ILE A 175 2.85 -22.42 -24.53
C ILE A 175 3.22 -23.86 -24.17
N ARG A 176 3.75 -24.11 -22.96
CA ARG A 176 4.10 -25.47 -22.49
C ARG A 176 2.91 -26.43 -22.40
N TYR A 177 1.67 -25.96 -22.20
CA TYR A 177 0.47 -26.81 -22.19
C TYR A 177 -0.16 -27.01 -23.58
N LEU A 178 0.35 -26.33 -24.62
CA LEU A 178 -0.15 -26.40 -25.99
C LEU A 178 0.76 -27.19 -26.94
N LEU A 179 1.94 -27.63 -26.47
CA LEU A 179 2.91 -28.47 -27.17
C LEU A 179 2.99 -29.84 -26.50
#